data_AF-A0A9Q6ILN5-F1
#
_entry.id   AF-A0A9Q6ILN5-F1
#
_cell.length_a   1.000
_cell.length_b   1.000
_cell.length_c   1.000
_cell.angle_alpha   90.00
_cell.angle_beta   90.00
_cell.angle_gamma   90.00
#
_symmetry.space_group_name_H-M   'P 1'
#
loop_
_entity.id
_entity.type
_entity.pdbx_description
1 polymer ?
#
loop_
_entity_poly.entity_id
_entity_poly.type
_entity_poly.pdbx_seq_one_letter_code
_entity_poly.pdbx_strand_id
1 'polypeptide(L)'
;MNSALRRLIAVALMSVGSVSLADSVVEGRDEALALSILKHLEVNGFRNSLRPRHYPDGTTLGQTPNRIYEKAADADGTYSATDEEQSWIYSVSVMEQGKQGITICFVDQNLHGSYLAASPLRVEKNRAGHYVVVKELPTTPACRITRG
;
A
#
# COMPACT_ATOMS: atom_id res chain seq x y z
N MET A 1 -33.20 41.11 52.14
CA MET A 1 -32.53 39.96 52.78
C MET A 1 -32.32 38.87 51.75
N ASN A 2 -31.04 38.59 51.46
CA ASN A 2 -30.41 37.34 50.99
C ASN A 2 -30.90 36.74 49.66
N SER A 3 -30.20 37.00 48.55
CA SER A 3 -28.97 36.32 48.07
C SER A 3 -29.30 35.20 47.09
N ALA A 4 -29.28 35.55 45.80
CA ALA A 4 -29.38 34.63 44.68
C ALA A 4 -28.00 34.00 44.43
N LEU A 5 -27.78 32.80 44.96
CA LEU A 5 -26.59 32.01 44.65
C LEU A 5 -26.84 31.22 43.35
N ARG A 6 -26.40 31.76 42.21
CA ARG A 6 -26.33 31.02 40.94
C ARG A 6 -25.23 29.95 41.06
N ARG A 7 -25.61 28.68 41.09
CA ARG A 7 -24.68 27.56 40.92
C ARG A 7 -24.33 27.42 39.44
N LEU A 8 -23.06 27.68 39.10
CA LEU A 8 -22.46 27.36 37.81
C LEU A 8 -22.41 25.84 37.66
N ILE A 9 -23.08 25.31 36.65
CA ILE A 9 -22.91 23.93 36.21
C ILE A 9 -21.66 23.92 35.30
N ALA A 10 -20.58 23.30 35.78
CA ALA A 10 -19.43 22.99 34.95
C ALA A 10 -19.84 21.88 33.97
N VAL A 11 -20.05 22.26 32.71
CA VAL A 11 -20.23 21.29 31.62
C VAL A 11 -18.85 20.78 31.25
N ALA A 12 -18.55 19.54 31.66
CA ALA A 12 -17.41 18.81 31.14
C ALA A 12 -17.70 18.48 29.66
N LEU A 13 -17.07 19.23 28.74
CA LEU A 13 -17.03 18.85 27.33
C LEU A 13 -16.18 17.58 27.22
N MET A 14 -16.84 16.43 27.09
CA MET A 14 -16.17 15.27 26.50
C MET A 14 -15.93 15.59 25.03
N SER A 15 -14.68 15.90 24.68
CA SER A 15 -14.23 15.95 23.30
C SER A 15 -14.32 14.53 22.73
N VAL A 16 -15.47 14.20 22.16
CA VAL A 16 -15.64 13.03 21.30
C VAL A 16 -14.74 13.31 20.09
N GLY A 17 -13.63 12.59 19.99
CA GLY A 17 -12.69 12.72 18.89
C GLY A 17 -13.44 12.55 17.58
N SER A 18 -13.48 13.61 16.78
CA SER A 18 -14.03 13.58 15.44
C SER A 18 -13.17 12.64 14.61
N VAL A 19 -13.60 11.38 14.46
CA VAL A 19 -13.05 10.52 13.42
C VAL A 19 -13.43 11.19 12.10
N SER A 20 -12.44 11.80 11.45
CA SER A 20 -12.67 12.61 10.26
C SER A 20 -13.08 11.68 9.10
N LEU A 21 -14.29 11.85 8.58
CA LEU A 21 -14.76 11.14 7.38
C LEU A 21 -13.80 11.31 6.17
N ALA A 22 -13.00 12.38 6.16
CA ALA A 22 -12.00 12.62 5.14
C ALA A 22 -10.88 11.56 5.14
N ASP A 23 -10.45 11.08 6.31
CA ASP A 23 -9.40 10.04 6.40
C ASP A 23 -9.90 8.72 5.81
N SER A 24 -11.12 8.30 6.14
CA SER A 24 -11.70 7.06 5.58
C SER A 24 -11.88 7.09 4.06
N VAL A 25 -12.11 8.27 3.48
CA VAL A 25 -12.24 8.43 2.02
C VAL A 25 -10.87 8.38 1.33
N VAL A 26 -9.85 8.97 1.96
CA VAL A 26 -8.46 8.92 1.47
C VAL A 26 -7.92 7.50 1.55
N GLU A 27 -8.11 6.82 2.68
CA GLU A 27 -7.70 5.43 2.89
C GLU A 27 -8.35 4.49 1.85
N GLY A 28 -9.67 4.57 1.66
CA GLY A 28 -10.37 3.76 0.66
C GLY A 28 -9.92 4.04 -0.78
N ARG A 29 -9.45 5.25 -1.08
CA ARG A 29 -8.89 5.60 -2.39
C ARG A 29 -7.48 5.04 -2.57
N ASP A 30 -6.64 5.13 -1.55
CA ASP A 30 -5.28 4.60 -1.57
C ASP A 30 -5.28 3.06 -1.65
N GLU A 31 -6.24 2.40 -1.00
CA GLU A 31 -6.50 0.98 -1.12
C GLU A 31 -6.84 0.55 -2.55
N ALA A 32 -7.83 1.21 -3.17
CA ALA A 32 -8.20 0.92 -4.55
C ALA A 32 -7.04 1.17 -5.52
N LEU A 33 -6.21 2.18 -5.23
CA LEU A 33 -5.02 2.49 -6.00
C LEU A 33 -3.92 1.43 -5.80
N ALA A 34 -3.67 0.97 -4.57
CA ALA A 34 -2.71 -0.08 -4.25
C ALA A 34 -3.06 -1.38 -4.98
N LEU A 35 -4.33 -1.81 -4.94
CA LEU A 35 -4.80 -2.98 -5.70
C LEU A 35 -4.64 -2.79 -7.21
N SER A 36 -4.96 -1.61 -7.73
CA SER A 36 -4.78 -1.28 -9.16
C SER A 36 -3.30 -1.36 -9.57
N ILE A 37 -2.41 -0.80 -8.76
CA ILE A 37 -0.97 -0.86 -8.99
C ILE A 37 -0.49 -2.31 -8.94
N LEU A 38 -0.84 -3.04 -7.89
CA LEU A 38 -0.44 -4.43 -7.72
C LEU A 38 -0.82 -5.30 -8.93
N LYS A 39 -2.03 -5.17 -9.47
CA LYS A 39 -2.48 -5.94 -10.65
C LYS A 39 -1.74 -5.57 -11.94
N HIS A 40 -1.37 -4.30 -12.09
CA HIS A 40 -0.90 -3.74 -13.36
C HIS A 40 0.56 -3.29 -13.33
N LEU A 41 1.32 -3.63 -12.28
CA LEU A 41 2.75 -3.34 -12.18
C LEU A 41 3.56 -4.27 -13.09
N GLU A 42 4.34 -3.71 -14.00
CA GLU A 42 5.24 -4.48 -14.87
C GLU A 42 6.42 -5.04 -14.09
N VAL A 43 6.64 -6.35 -14.18
CA VAL A 43 7.52 -7.09 -13.27
C VAL A 43 8.99 -7.12 -13.72
N ASN A 44 9.28 -6.77 -14.97
CA ASN A 44 10.64 -6.83 -15.51
C ASN A 44 11.45 -5.53 -15.34
N GLY A 45 10.80 -4.43 -14.99
CA GLY A 45 11.40 -3.08 -15.00
C GLY A 45 12.26 -2.72 -13.78
N PHE A 46 12.34 -3.57 -12.76
CA PHE A 46 13.00 -3.28 -11.48
C PHE A 46 13.44 -4.55 -10.78
N ARG A 47 14.29 -4.46 -9.75
CA ARG A 47 14.74 -5.65 -9.02
C ARG A 47 13.62 -6.31 -8.19
N ASN A 48 13.32 -7.58 -8.47
CA ASN A 48 12.41 -8.43 -7.70
C ASN A 48 12.67 -9.93 -8.01
N SER A 49 12.00 -10.82 -7.29
CA SER A 49 12.10 -12.28 -7.38
C SER A 49 11.39 -12.90 -8.59
N LEU A 50 10.53 -12.15 -9.31
CA LEU A 50 9.87 -12.61 -10.54
C LEU A 50 10.81 -12.52 -11.75
N ARG A 51 11.82 -11.64 -11.74
CA ARG A 51 12.74 -11.44 -12.87
C ARG A 51 13.46 -12.69 -13.38
N PRO A 52 13.97 -13.60 -12.52
CA PRO A 52 14.57 -14.84 -12.97
C PRO A 52 13.63 -15.77 -13.75
N ARG A 53 12.31 -15.52 -13.73
CA ARG A 53 11.32 -16.33 -14.48
C ARG A 53 11.22 -15.93 -15.96
N HIS A 54 11.92 -14.89 -16.41
CA HIS A 54 12.01 -14.47 -17.82
C HIS A 54 10.66 -14.24 -18.50
N TYR A 55 9.73 -13.57 -17.82
CA TYR A 55 8.45 -13.17 -18.43
C TYR A 55 8.67 -12.26 -19.65
N PRO A 56 7.77 -12.27 -20.66
CA PRO A 56 7.81 -11.31 -21.75
C PRO A 56 7.78 -9.85 -21.26
N ASP A 57 8.35 -8.93 -22.03
CA ASP A 57 8.27 -7.50 -21.73
C ASP A 57 6.81 -7.02 -21.70
N GLY A 58 6.52 -6.11 -20.78
CA GLY A 58 5.16 -5.63 -20.53
C GLY A 58 4.29 -6.55 -19.67
N THR A 59 4.80 -7.71 -19.23
CA THR A 59 4.07 -8.59 -18.30
C THR A 59 3.82 -7.89 -16.98
N THR A 60 2.55 -7.81 -16.57
CA THR A 60 2.16 -7.29 -15.26
C THR A 60 2.08 -8.40 -14.21
N LEU A 61 2.15 -8.03 -12.94
CA LEU A 61 2.05 -8.99 -11.84
C LEU A 61 0.72 -9.75 -11.89
N GLY A 62 -0.39 -9.11 -12.27
CA GLY A 62 -1.67 -9.79 -12.42
C GLY A 62 -1.79 -10.76 -13.59
N GLN A 63 -0.76 -10.85 -14.44
CA GLN A 63 -0.61 -11.87 -15.48
C GLN A 63 0.30 -13.03 -15.05
N THR A 64 0.84 -12.99 -13.82
CA THR A 64 1.63 -14.06 -13.23
C THR A 64 0.73 -15.03 -12.44
N PRO A 65 1.26 -16.17 -11.94
CA PRO A 65 0.51 -17.05 -11.05
C PRO A 65 0.02 -16.41 -9.73
N ASN A 66 0.54 -15.23 -9.37
CA ASN A 66 0.15 -14.50 -8.15
C ASN A 66 -1.18 -13.76 -8.33
N ARG A 67 -2.28 -14.52 -8.31
CA ARG A 67 -3.63 -14.07 -8.68
C ARG A 67 -4.64 -14.04 -7.53
N ILE A 68 -4.24 -14.43 -6.32
CA ILE A 68 -5.08 -14.36 -5.14
C ILE A 68 -4.80 -13.01 -4.46
N TYR A 69 -5.78 -12.11 -4.46
CA TYR A 69 -5.62 -10.74 -3.96
C TYR A 69 -6.36 -10.53 -2.66
N GLU A 70 -5.66 -10.02 -1.65
CA GLU A 70 -6.20 -9.80 -0.32
C GLU A 70 -5.73 -8.45 0.23
N LYS A 71 -6.62 -7.77 0.98
CA LYS A 71 -6.21 -6.65 1.83
C LYS A 71 -5.42 -7.21 3.00
N ALA A 72 -4.24 -6.64 3.29
CA ALA A 72 -3.46 -7.07 4.44
C ALA A 72 -4.18 -6.68 5.75
N ALA A 73 -4.38 -7.66 6.64
CA ALA A 73 -5.19 -7.49 7.85
C ALA A 73 -4.61 -6.45 8.84
N ASP A 74 -3.28 -6.40 8.95
CA ASP A 74 -2.57 -5.57 9.94
C ASP A 74 -1.85 -4.36 9.31
N ALA A 75 -2.23 -3.99 8.08
CA ALA A 75 -1.54 -2.96 7.32
C ALA A 75 -2.52 -2.11 6.50
N ASP A 76 -2.95 -1.00 7.09
CA ASP A 76 -3.82 -0.02 6.44
C ASP A 76 -3.27 0.38 5.05
N GLY A 77 -4.14 0.42 4.05
CA GLY A 77 -3.78 0.78 2.68
C GLY A 77 -2.91 -0.23 1.91
N THR A 78 -2.67 -1.44 2.44
CA THR A 78 -1.83 -2.46 1.79
C THR A 78 -2.64 -3.56 1.14
N TYR A 79 -2.31 -3.89 -0.11
CA TYR A 79 -2.83 -5.06 -0.82
C TYR A 79 -1.72 -6.04 -1.14
N SER A 80 -2.05 -7.32 -1.06
CA SER A 80 -1.14 -8.43 -1.32
C SER A 80 -1.67 -9.33 -2.43
N ALA A 81 -0.74 -9.95 -3.15
CA ALA A 81 -0.99 -10.96 -4.16
C ALA A 81 -0.17 -12.22 -3.83
N THR A 82 -0.85 -13.36 -3.75
CA THR A 82 -0.24 -14.68 -3.51
C THR A 82 -0.54 -15.64 -4.66
N ASP A 83 0.31 -16.65 -4.81
CA ASP A 83 0.05 -17.78 -5.69
C ASP A 83 -0.76 -18.87 -4.95
N GLU A 84 -1.25 -19.86 -5.71
CA GLU A 84 -2.07 -20.95 -5.17
C GLU A 84 -1.33 -21.83 -4.15
N GLU A 85 -0.01 -21.91 -4.28
CA GLU A 85 0.85 -22.67 -3.38
C GLU A 85 1.17 -21.88 -2.09
N GLN A 86 0.78 -20.61 -2.00
CA GLN A 86 1.16 -19.70 -0.93
C GLN A 86 2.68 -19.66 -0.73
N SER A 87 3.44 -19.69 -1.83
CA SER A 87 4.89 -19.75 -1.84
C SER A 87 5.54 -18.37 -1.94
N TRP A 88 4.86 -17.42 -2.58
CA TRP A 88 5.29 -16.03 -2.70
C TRP A 88 4.15 -15.07 -2.35
N ILE A 89 4.52 -13.97 -1.69
CA ILE A 89 3.64 -12.82 -1.46
C ILE A 89 4.30 -11.56 -2.03
N TYR A 90 3.50 -10.80 -2.78
CA TYR A 90 3.87 -9.48 -3.27
C TYR A 90 2.88 -8.47 -2.73
N SER A 91 3.36 -7.43 -2.05
CA SER A 91 2.49 -6.43 -1.44
C SER A 91 2.80 -5.04 -1.95
N VAL A 92 1.76 -4.22 -2.09
CA VAL A 92 1.84 -2.82 -2.47
C VAL A 92 1.05 -1.98 -1.48
N SER A 93 1.65 -0.89 -1.00
CA SER A 93 0.95 0.21 -0.35
C SER A 93 1.35 1.55 -0.97
N VAL A 94 0.42 2.51 -0.98
CA VAL A 94 0.68 3.86 -1.49
C VAL A 94 1.33 4.67 -0.37
N MET A 95 2.54 5.20 -0.62
CA MET A 95 3.25 6.06 0.34
C MET A 95 2.98 7.53 0.10
N GLU A 96 2.91 7.94 -1.18
CA GLU A 96 2.72 9.34 -1.56
C GLU A 96 2.15 9.43 -2.98
N GLN A 97 1.19 10.33 -3.19
CA GLN A 97 0.75 10.75 -4.52
C GLN A 97 1.26 12.17 -4.78
N GLY A 98 2.05 12.37 -5.83
CA GLY A 98 2.63 13.68 -6.14
C GLY A 98 2.72 13.98 -7.63
N LYS A 99 3.16 15.19 -7.97
CA LYS A 99 3.33 15.63 -9.37
C LYS A 99 4.35 14.80 -10.16
N GLN A 100 5.26 14.14 -9.45
CA GLN A 100 6.34 13.32 -10.02
C GLN A 100 5.94 11.84 -10.16
N GLY A 101 4.65 11.50 -10.02
CA GLY A 101 4.15 10.12 -10.04
C GLY A 101 3.77 9.62 -8.64
N ILE A 102 3.50 8.32 -8.54
CA ILE A 102 3.06 7.68 -7.30
C ILE A 102 4.25 6.97 -6.66
N THR A 103 4.51 7.23 -5.38
CA THR A 103 5.47 6.46 -4.60
C THR A 103 4.74 5.33 -3.90
N ILE A 104 5.20 4.10 -4.10
CA ILE A 104 4.69 2.90 -3.43
C ILE A 104 5.76 2.23 -2.59
N CYS A 105 5.34 1.50 -1.57
CA CYS A 105 6.16 0.49 -0.92
C CYS A 105 5.82 -0.86 -1.55
N PHE A 106 6.80 -1.47 -2.22
CA PHE A 106 6.68 -2.80 -2.81
C PHE A 106 7.43 -3.81 -1.96
N VAL A 107 6.72 -4.85 -1.51
CA VAL A 107 7.27 -5.97 -0.74
C VAL A 107 7.22 -7.22 -1.61
N ASP A 108 8.30 -7.99 -1.58
CA ASP A 108 8.48 -9.24 -2.28
C ASP A 108 9.10 -10.24 -1.32
N GLN A 109 8.34 -11.29 -0.99
CA GLN A 109 8.69 -12.23 0.06
C GLN A 109 8.41 -13.68 -0.35
N ASN A 110 9.36 -14.54 -0.03
CA ASN A 110 9.19 -15.98 -0.10
C ASN A 110 8.61 -16.48 1.24
N LEU A 111 7.46 -17.15 1.19
CA LEU A 111 6.78 -17.68 2.39
C LEU A 111 7.38 -19.00 2.89
N HIS A 112 8.23 -19.64 2.10
CA HIS A 112 8.92 -20.89 2.43
C HIS A 112 10.45 -20.71 2.55
N GLY A 113 10.95 -19.47 2.52
CA GLY A 113 12.37 -19.16 2.52
C GLY A 113 12.71 -17.94 3.37
N SER A 114 13.98 -17.55 3.37
CA SER A 114 14.45 -16.37 4.10
C SER A 114 14.42 -15.08 3.27
N TYR A 115 14.07 -15.16 1.99
CA TYR A 115 14.05 -14.01 1.10
C TYR A 115 12.91 -13.07 1.46
N LEU A 116 13.27 -11.81 1.70
CA LEU A 116 12.37 -10.71 2.02
C LEU A 116 13.00 -9.41 1.54
N ALA A 117 12.34 -8.72 0.62
CA ALA A 117 12.75 -7.43 0.11
C ALA A 117 11.60 -6.43 0.20
N ALA A 118 11.93 -5.20 0.57
CA ALA A 118 11.00 -4.09 0.62
C ALA A 118 11.68 -2.87 0.00
N SER A 119 11.08 -2.32 -1.05
CA SER A 119 11.65 -1.24 -1.83
C SER A 119 10.62 -0.14 -2.06
N PRO A 120 10.93 1.13 -1.75
CA PRO A 120 10.14 2.25 -2.20
C PRO A 120 10.38 2.47 -3.70
N LEU A 121 9.30 2.49 -4.49
CA LEU A 121 9.35 2.61 -5.94
C LEU A 121 8.55 3.84 -6.38
N ARG A 122 9.10 4.62 -7.31
CA ARG A 122 8.31 5.59 -8.07
C ARG A 122 7.73 4.89 -9.29
N VAL A 123 6.41 4.94 -9.42
CA VAL A 123 5.68 4.34 -10.54
C VAL A 123 4.87 5.37 -11.31
N GLU A 124 4.73 5.10 -12.61
CA GLU A 124 3.93 5.89 -13.55
C GLU A 124 3.15 4.97 -14.49
N LYS A 125 2.06 5.47 -15.07
CA LYS A 125 1.33 4.72 -16.10
C LYS A 125 2.01 4.89 -17.46
N ASN A 126 2.30 3.79 -18.14
CA ASN A 126 2.74 3.81 -19.52
C ASN A 126 1.55 3.98 -20.49
N ARG A 127 1.83 3.99 -21.81
CA ARG A 127 0.79 4.14 -22.85
C ARG A 127 -0.22 3.00 -22.89
N ALA A 128 0.14 1.81 -22.42
CA ALA A 128 -0.75 0.66 -22.31
C ALA A 128 -1.60 0.68 -21.02
N GLY A 129 -1.39 1.67 -20.14
CA GLY A 129 -2.09 1.79 -18.87
C GLY A 129 -1.49 0.95 -17.73
N HIS A 130 -0.37 0.26 -17.98
CA HIS A 130 0.35 -0.47 -16.93
C HIS A 130 1.17 0.48 -16.07
N TYR A 131 1.40 0.12 -14.81
CA TYR A 131 2.35 0.82 -13.97
C TYR A 131 3.76 0.31 -14.24
N VAL A 132 4.67 1.23 -14.54
CA VAL A 132 6.10 0.95 -14.73
C VAL A 132 6.88 1.62 -13.61
N VAL A 133 7.93 0.95 -13.14
CA VAL A 133 8.87 1.55 -12.20
C VAL A 133 9.79 2.47 -12.98
N VAL A 134 9.71 3.78 -12.68
CA VAL A 134 10.60 4.78 -13.28
C VAL A 134 11.82 5.05 -12.42
N LYS A 135 11.76 4.72 -11.12
CA LYS A 135 12.88 4.88 -10.18
C LYS A 135 12.75 4.00 -8.94
N GLU A 136 13.81 3.29 -8.60
CA GLU A 136 14.01 2.71 -7.26
C GLU A 136 14.51 3.82 -6.31
N LEU A 137 13.79 4.06 -5.22
CA LEU A 137 14.12 5.12 -4.26
C LEU A 137 14.99 4.57 -3.11
N PRO A 138 15.75 5.44 -2.41
CA PRO A 138 16.42 5.04 -1.18
C PRO A 138 15.41 4.49 -0.17
N THR A 139 15.82 3.53 0.66
CA THR A 139 14.98 2.85 1.65
C THR A 139 14.50 3.74 2.81
N THR A 140 14.76 5.06 2.76
CA THR A 140 14.30 6.07 3.73
C THR A 140 13.46 7.13 3.01
N PRO A 141 12.20 7.40 3.43
CA PRO A 141 11.48 6.80 4.56
C PRO A 141 11.24 5.29 4.38
N ALA A 142 11.21 4.58 5.51
CA ALA A 142 11.17 3.11 5.53
C ALA A 142 9.92 2.57 4.83
N CYS A 143 10.13 1.82 3.75
CA CYS A 143 9.15 0.87 3.24
C CYS A 143 9.00 -0.21 4.32
N ARG A 144 7.93 -0.10 5.12
CA ARG A 144 7.71 -0.99 6.25
C ARG A 144 7.20 -2.33 5.73
N ILE A 145 7.87 -3.39 6.15
CA ILE A 145 7.32 -4.74 6.01
C ILE A 145 6.31 -4.90 7.14
N THR A 146 5.04 -4.78 6.81
CA THR A 146 3.97 -5.21 7.70
C THR A 146 3.77 -6.70 7.45
N ARG A 147 4.28 -7.53 8.37
CA ARG A 147 3.87 -8.94 8.43
C ARG A 147 2.40 -8.96 8.82
N GLY A 148 1.58 -9.69 8.07
CA GLY A 148 0.35 -10.26 8.63
C GLY A 148 0.66 -11.45 9.54
#